data_AF-A0AAU7ZWA8-F1
#
_entry.id   AF-A0AAU7ZWA8-F1
#
_cell.length_a   1.000
_cell.length_b   1.000
_cell.length_c   1.000
_cell.angle_alpha   90.00
_cell.angle_beta   90.00
_cell.angle_gamma   90.00
#
_symmetry.space_group_name_H-M   'P 1'
#
loop_
_entity.id
_entity.type
_entity.pdbx_description
1 polymer ?
#
loop_
_entity_poly.entity_id
_entity_poly.type
_entity_poly.pdbx_seq_one_letter_code
_entity_poly.pdbx_strand_id
1 'polypeptide(L)' 'MYQNKVTLIGFLGNEAEVRSTDNRSLTTLSLATKSSYKKDGKYIEHTAIPRCVSNSVLPEAHT' A
#
# COMPACT_ATOMS: atom_id res chain seq x y z
N MET A 1 25.88 2.28 -8.80
CA MET A 1 24.60 1.53 -8.82
C MET A 1 23.70 2.16 -7.76
N TYR A 2 22.48 2.58 -8.10
CA TYR A 2 21.58 3.27 -7.15
C TYR A 2 20.52 2.31 -6.61
N GLN A 3 20.17 2.45 -5.33
CA GLN A 3 19.14 1.65 -4.67
C GLN A 3 17.84 2.46 -4.58
N ASN A 4 16.74 1.90 -5.08
CA ASN A 4 15.40 2.41 -4.86
C ASN A 4 14.63 1.37 -4.04
N LYS A 5 14.40 1.67 -2.75
CA LYS A 5 13.71 0.80 -1.80
C LYS A 5 12.67 1.63 -1.05
N VAL A 6 11.45 1.12 -1.00
CA VAL A 6 10.36 1.66 -0.20
C VAL A 6 9.89 0.59 0.81
N THR A 7 9.52 1.01 2.00
CA THR A 7 8.88 0.16 3.02
C THR A 7 7.64 0.88 3.51
N LEU A 8 6.48 0.24 3.37
CA LEU A 8 5.18 0.81 3.75
C LEU A 8 4.49 -0.13 4.74
N ILE A 9 3.89 0.46 5.78
CA ILE A 9 3.09 -0.25 6.78
C ILE A 9 1.82 0.57 6.96
N GLY A 10 0.66 -0.06 6.83
CA GLY A 10 -0.63 0.62 6.88
C GLY A 10 -1.79 -0.37 6.76
N PHE A 11 -2.98 0.17 6.51
CA PHE A 11 -4.20 -0.61 6.32
C PHE A 11 -4.58 -0.64 4.84
N LEU A 12 -5.23 -1.71 4.39
CA LEU A 12 -5.83 -1.68 3.05
C LEU A 12 -6.91 -0.60 2.99
N GLY A 13 -6.87 0.23 1.95
CA GLY A 13 -7.88 1.26 1.72
C GLY A 13 -9.16 0.68 1.14
N ASN A 14 -9.06 -0.41 0.38
CA ASN A 14 -10.13 -1.23 -0.18
C ASN A 14 -9.64 -2.67 -0.35
N GLU A 15 -10.55 -3.58 -0.69
CA GLU A 15 -10.21 -4.95 -1.08
C GLU A 15 -9.19 -5.00 -2.22
N ALA A 16 -8.33 -6.03 -2.20
CA ALA A 16 -7.32 -6.25 -3.23
C ALA A 16 -7.97 -6.58 -4.58
N GLU A 17 -7.54 -5.90 -5.65
CA GLU A 17 -8.03 -6.20 -6.99
C GLU A 17 -7.03 -7.10 -7.73
N VAL A 18 -7.47 -8.32 -8.08
CA VAL A 18 -6.70 -9.24 -8.93
C VAL A 18 -7.18 -9.12 -10.37
N ARG A 19 -6.25 -8.87 -11.30
CA ARG A 19 -6.48 -8.94 -12.74
C ARG A 19 -5.57 -10.01 -13.31
N SER A 20 -6.16 -11.04 -13.92
CA SER A 20 -5.44 -12.12 -14.59
C SER A 20 -5.66 -12.06 -16.09
N THR A 21 -4.58 -12.23 -16.85
CA THR A 21 -4.57 -12.48 -18.30
C THR A 21 -3.83 -13.79 -18.56
N ASP A 22 -3.87 -14.30 -19.79
CA ASP A 22 -3.39 -15.65 -20.16
C ASP A 22 -2.12 -16.11 -19.44
N ASN A 23 -1.09 -15.26 -19.38
CA ASN A 23 0.21 -15.61 -18.80
C ASN A 23 0.63 -14.77 -17.60
N ARG A 24 -0.23 -13.89 -17.06
CA ARG A 24 0.16 -12.96 -15.98
C ARG A 24 -1.01 -12.62 -15.04
N SER A 25 -0.72 -12.56 -13.75
CA SER A 25 -1.63 -12.00 -12.75
C SER A 25 -1.01 -10.78 -12.09
N LEU A 26 -1.83 -9.74 -11.92
CA LEU A 26 -1.47 -8.50 -11.25
C LEU A 26 -2.42 -8.28 -10.07
N THR A 27 -1.87 -8.06 -8.88
CA THR A 27 -2.63 -7.63 -7.72
C THR A 27 -2.38 -6.15 -7.47
N THR A 28 -3.45 -5.35 -7.44
CA THR A 28 -3.41 -3.94 -7.06
C THR A 28 -3.95 -3.77 -5.65
N LEU A 29 -3.23 -3.01 -4.82
CA LEU A 29 -3.63 -2.63 -3.47
C LEU A 29 -3.62 -1.10 -3.33
N SER A 30 -4.55 -0.56 -2.57
CA SER A 30 -4.43 0.78 -1.97
C SER A 30 -4.02 0.61 -0.51
N LEU A 31 -2.98 1.31 -0.07
CA LEU A 31 -2.51 1.24 1.31
C LEU A 31 -2.69 2.59 1.98
N ALA A 32 -3.58 2.68 2.97
CA ALA A 32 -3.76 3.85 3.79
C ALA A 32 -2.66 3.94 4.86
N THR A 33 -1.86 4.99 4.79
CA THR A 33 -0.81 5.32 5.76
C THR A 33 -1.12 6.65 6.41
N LYS A 34 -0.88 6.76 7.72
CA LYS A 34 -1.07 8.01 8.48
C LYS A 34 0.22 8.38 9.17
N SER A 35 0.62 9.64 9.06
CA SER A 35 1.69 10.23 9.85
C SER A 35 1.15 11.43 10.61
N SER A 36 1.55 11.61 11.86
CA SER A 36 1.25 12.82 12.62
C SER A 36 2.50 13.37 13.25
N TYR A 37 2.56 14.70 13.34
CA TYR A 37 3.66 15.40 14.00
C TYR A 37 3.14 16.66 14.69
N LYS A 38 3.86 17.14 15.69
CA LYS A 38 3.54 18.40 16.37
C LYS A 38 4.21 19.57 15.66
N LYS A 39 3.46 20.65 15.47
CA LYS A 39 3.97 21.95 15.02
C LYS A 39 3.22 23.05 15.78
N ASP A 40 3.94 23.97 16.39
CA ASP A 40 3.39 25.11 17.14
C ASP A 40 2.33 24.71 18.19
N GLY A 41 2.59 23.62 18.91
CA GLY A 41 1.71 23.11 19.96
C GLY A 41 0.47 22.36 19.47
N LYS A 42 0.22 22.30 18.16
CA LYS A 42 -0.89 21.57 17.55
C LYS A 42 -0.40 20.31 16.84
N TYR A 43 -1.20 19.25 16.88
CA TYR A 43 -0.95 18.08 16.05
C TYR A 43 -1.42 18.34 14.63
N ILE A 44 -0.56 18.04 13.67
CA ILE A 44 -0.87 17.99 12.24
C ILE A 44 -0.88 16.53 11.83
N GLU A 45 -1.96 16.12 11.18
CA GLU A 45 -2.12 14.77 10.66
C GLU A 45 -2.07 14.80 9.13
N HIS A 46 -1.45 13.78 8.55
CA HIS A 46 -1.38 13.59 7.11
C HIS A 46 -1.71 12.14 6.79
N THR A 47 -2.62 11.95 5.84
CA THR A 47 -2.99 10.63 5.31
C THR A 47 -2.52 10.54 3.86
N ALA A 48 -1.74 9.50 3.57
CA ALA A 48 -1.31 9.19 2.21
C ALA A 48 -1.83 7.80 1.81
N ILE A 49 -2.29 7.69 0.56
CA ILE A 49 -2.84 6.44 0.01
C ILE A 49 -2.03 6.04 -1.23
N PRO A 50 -0.82 5.47 -1.06
CA PRO A 50 -0.07 4.90 -2.17
C PRO A 50 -0.82 3.74 -2.84
N ARG A 51 -0.71 3.69 -4.17
CA ARG A 51 -1.10 2.54 -5.00
C ARG A 51 0.09 1.58 -5.09
N CYS A 52 -0.12 0.33 -4.69
CA CYS A 52 0.87 -0.74 -4.76
C CYS A 52 0.46 -1.78 -5.82
N VAL A 53 1.42 -2.29 -6.59
CA VAL A 53 1.19 -3.30 -7.64
C VAL A 53 2.17 -4.44 -7.46
N SER A 54 1.66 -5.67 -7.44
CA SER A 54 2.45 -6.91 -7.44
C SER A 54 2.21 -7.72 -8.71
N ASN A 55 3.25 -8.36 -9.23
CA ASN A 55 3.20 -9.27 -10.39
C ASN A 55 2.84 -10.71 -10.02
N SER A 56 2.21 -10.89 -8.85
CA SER A 56 1.75 -12.18 -8.35
C SER A 56 0.40 -12.01 -7.69
N VAL A 57 -0.37 -13.10 -7.67
CA VAL A 57 -1.52 -13.20 -6.77
C VAL A 57 -0.97 -13.24 -5.34
N LEU A 58 -1.49 -12.38 -4.47
CA LEU A 58 -1.19 -12.44 -3.05
C LEU A 58 -2.05 -13.54 -2.40
N PRO A 59 -1.48 -14.38 -1.51
CA PRO A 59 -2.26 -15.40 -0.83
C PRO A 59 -3.34 -14.76 0.06
N GLU A 60 -4.53 -15.35 0.07
CA GLU A 60 -5.56 -14.99 1.04
C GLU A 60 -5.08 -15.36 2.45
N ALA A 61 -5.20 -14.43 3.39
CA ALA A 61 -4.93 -14.71 4.79
C ALA A 61 -6.13 -15.48 5.36
N HIS A 62 -5.98 -16.78 5.58
CA HIS A 62 -6.95 -17.56 6.34
C HIS A 62 -6.75 -17.27 7.84
N THR A 63 -7.76 -16.70 8.48
CA THR A 63 -7.87 -16.53 9.95
C THR A 63 -8.18 -17.83 10.66
#